data_AF-A0A3N5Z4H6-F1
#
_entry.id   AF-A0A3N5Z4H6-F1
#
_cell.length_a   1.000
_cell.length_b   1.000
_cell.length_c   1.000
_cell.angle_alpha   90.00
_cell.angle_beta   90.00
_cell.angle_gamma   90.00
#
_symmetry.space_group_name_H-M   'P 1'
#
loop_
_entity.id
_entity.type
_entity.pdbx_description
1 polymer ?
#
loop_
_entity_poly.entity_id
_entity_poly.type
_entity_poly.pdbx_seq_one_letter_code
_entity_poly.pdbx_strand_id
1 'polypeptide(L)'
;MSGIDQGSFLPDSPITRRSGAIRATAWNIERGIQLDRIIATLRNHVLLAPSEVFFLTELDYGMARSENRLVPREIAAALRLNYAFAPCYMNLNKGSGLESETRGENSLALHGNALFARNPLLYAHSIPLPNGKDKMGGKEKRLGCQRAVVALVDHPLGRFWAASVHLDAHSTQRHRHYQMRLVLDHLETVQPRHPVLIGGDWNTSTYNSKRATYSILGYWRRVAMGVRHVIKNHYPYPERWFERRLFRELESRGYRYRELNQLGACTLHYDVKGPGFEPQHG
;
A
#
# COMPACT_ATOMS: atom_id res chain seq x y z
N MET A 1 -19.80 -8.99 10.33
CA MET A 1 -19.65 -8.00 9.24
C MET A 1 -18.22 -8.08 8.71
N SER A 2 -18.01 -8.12 7.39
CA SER A 2 -16.70 -8.28 6.74
C SER A 2 -15.74 -7.08 6.90
N GLY A 3 -16.23 -5.99 7.52
CA GLY A 3 -15.45 -4.77 7.78
C GLY A 3 -15.03 -4.04 6.51
N ILE A 4 -15.81 -4.19 5.43
CA ILE A 4 -15.53 -3.61 4.11
C ILE A 4 -16.72 -2.79 3.63
N ASP A 5 -16.43 -1.62 3.07
CA ASP A 5 -17.31 -0.88 2.16
C ASP A 5 -17.00 -1.31 0.71
N GLN A 6 -18.02 -1.69 -0.06
CA GLN A 6 -17.83 -2.22 -1.41
C GLN A 6 -18.90 -1.71 -2.37
N GLY A 7 -18.55 -1.63 -3.64
CA GLY A 7 -19.48 -1.24 -4.69
C GLY A 7 -18.96 -1.57 -6.10
N SER A 8 -19.87 -1.55 -7.06
CA SER A 8 -19.58 -1.77 -8.47
C SER A 8 -19.96 -0.55 -9.29
N PHE A 9 -19.04 -0.12 -10.16
CA PHE A 9 -19.30 0.85 -11.22
C PHE A 9 -18.93 0.27 -12.58
N LEU A 10 -18.95 -1.06 -12.71
CA LEU A 10 -18.71 -1.70 -14.00
C LEU A 10 -19.77 -1.26 -15.02
N PRO A 11 -19.40 -1.13 -16.30
CA PRO A 11 -20.38 -0.96 -17.37
C PRO A 11 -21.24 -2.22 -17.52
N ASP A 12 -22.47 -2.04 -18.01
CA ASP A 12 -23.41 -3.14 -18.26
C ASP A 12 -22.88 -4.16 -19.28
N SER A 13 -21.99 -3.71 -20.18
CA SER A 13 -21.32 -4.57 -21.15
C SER A 13 -19.84 -4.76 -20.78
N PRO A 14 -19.34 -6.01 -20.74
CA PRO A 14 -17.96 -6.28 -20.35
C PRO A 14 -16.96 -5.66 -21.35
N ILE A 15 -16.02 -4.88 -20.83
CA ILE A 15 -14.89 -4.39 -21.61
C ILE A 15 -13.93 -5.56 -21.83
N THR A 16 -14.00 -6.18 -22.99
CA THR A 16 -13.11 -7.28 -23.37
C THR A 16 -11.77 -6.72 -23.87
N ARG A 17 -10.80 -6.57 -22.96
CA ARG A 17 -9.40 -6.42 -23.36
C ARG A 17 -8.80 -7.81 -23.62
N ARG A 18 -8.46 -8.09 -24.87
CA ARG A 18 -7.78 -9.34 -25.28
C ARG A 18 -6.28 -9.26 -24.98
N SER A 19 -5.95 -9.12 -23.71
CA SER A 19 -4.58 -9.26 -23.20
C SER A 19 -4.38 -10.71 -22.78
N GLY A 20 -3.24 -11.31 -23.11
CA GLY A 20 -2.85 -12.64 -22.60
C GLY A 20 -2.29 -12.61 -21.17
N ALA A 21 -2.28 -11.45 -20.51
CA ALA A 21 -1.73 -11.24 -19.18
C ALA A 21 -2.60 -10.30 -18.35
N ILE A 22 -2.64 -10.52 -17.04
CA ILE A 22 -3.30 -9.63 -16.06
C ILE A 22 -2.34 -8.48 -15.73
N ARG A 23 -2.80 -7.24 -15.86
CA ARG A 23 -2.03 -6.06 -15.43
C ARG A 23 -2.52 -5.52 -14.10
N ALA A 24 -1.61 -5.31 -13.16
CA ALA A 24 -1.94 -4.79 -11.85
C ALA A 24 -1.04 -3.61 -11.45
N THR A 25 -1.62 -2.67 -10.70
CA THR A 25 -0.92 -1.51 -10.15
C THR A 25 -0.99 -1.55 -8.63
N ALA A 26 0.14 -1.41 -7.95
CA ALA A 26 0.19 -1.12 -6.51
C ALA A 26 0.67 0.32 -6.31
N TRP A 27 -0.06 1.12 -5.53
CA TRP A 27 0.30 2.51 -5.27
C TRP A 27 -0.24 2.99 -3.93
N ASN A 28 0.66 3.47 -3.07
CA ASN A 28 0.29 4.30 -1.93
C ASN A 28 -0.04 5.70 -2.43
N ILE A 29 -1.32 6.08 -2.38
CA ILE A 29 -1.80 7.33 -2.99
C ILE A 29 -1.77 8.52 -2.02
N GLU A 30 -1.06 8.37 -0.90
CA GLU A 30 -0.88 9.41 0.12
C GLU A 30 -2.21 10.05 0.53
N ARG A 31 -3.10 9.22 1.10
CA ARG A 31 -4.44 9.58 1.62
C ARG A 31 -5.44 9.96 0.53
N GLY A 32 -5.02 10.14 -0.72
CA GLY A 32 -5.87 10.62 -1.81
C GLY A 32 -6.06 12.14 -1.82
N ILE A 33 -5.12 12.91 -1.24
CA ILE A 33 -5.22 14.37 -1.15
C ILE A 33 -5.36 15.01 -2.55
N GLN A 34 -4.62 14.50 -3.55
CA GLN A 34 -4.70 14.98 -4.93
C GLN A 34 -5.61 14.10 -5.80
N LEU A 35 -6.82 13.79 -5.32
CA LEU A 35 -7.71 12.78 -5.90
C LEU A 35 -7.92 12.95 -7.42
N ASP A 36 -8.19 14.15 -7.92
CA ASP A 36 -8.45 14.34 -9.35
C ASP A 36 -7.21 14.05 -10.21
N ARG A 37 -6.01 14.38 -9.72
CA ARG A 37 -4.73 14.07 -10.38
C ARG A 37 -4.43 12.58 -10.31
N ILE A 38 -4.75 11.92 -9.19
CA ILE A 38 -4.64 10.47 -9.02
C ILE A 38 -5.53 9.76 -10.04
N ILE A 39 -6.80 10.16 -10.15
CA ILE A 39 -7.75 9.62 -11.14
C ILE A 39 -7.24 9.85 -12.56
N ALA A 40 -6.79 11.07 -12.89
CA ALA A 40 -6.24 11.37 -14.22
C ALA A 40 -5.02 10.50 -14.55
N THR A 41 -4.13 10.28 -13.58
CA THR A 41 -2.94 9.46 -13.74
C THR A 41 -3.31 7.98 -13.95
N LEU A 42 -4.19 7.43 -13.12
CA LEU A 42 -4.69 6.05 -13.26
C LEU A 42 -5.42 5.84 -14.59
N ARG A 43 -6.09 6.87 -15.12
CA ARG A 43 -6.84 6.79 -16.38
C ARG A 43 -5.96 6.93 -17.61
N ASN A 44 -4.96 7.81 -17.59
CA ASN A 44 -4.30 8.29 -18.80
C ASN A 44 -2.82 7.88 -18.88
N HIS A 45 -2.17 7.54 -17.77
CA HIS A 45 -0.74 7.19 -17.79
C HIS A 45 -0.53 5.87 -18.54
N VAL A 46 0.40 5.85 -19.50
CA VAL A 46 0.61 4.71 -20.42
C VAL A 46 0.85 3.38 -19.72
N LEU A 47 1.49 3.40 -18.54
CA LEU A 47 1.75 2.19 -17.75
C LEU A 47 0.59 1.79 -16.83
N LEU A 48 -0.25 2.74 -16.39
CA LEU A 48 -1.28 2.49 -15.36
C LEU A 48 -2.68 2.34 -15.95
N ALA A 49 -2.99 3.07 -17.02
CA ALA A 49 -4.27 2.97 -17.74
C ALA A 49 -4.62 1.55 -18.23
N PRO A 50 -3.63 0.72 -18.63
CA PRO A 50 -3.89 -0.66 -19.00
C PRO A 50 -4.24 -1.57 -17.83
N SER A 51 -3.99 -1.17 -16.58
CA SER A 51 -4.20 -2.01 -15.40
C SER A 51 -5.67 -2.39 -15.20
N GLU A 52 -5.85 -3.61 -14.74
CA GLU A 52 -7.13 -4.30 -14.52
C GLU A 52 -7.40 -4.51 -13.04
N VAL A 53 -6.35 -4.56 -12.22
CA VAL A 53 -6.42 -4.64 -10.75
C VAL A 53 -5.58 -3.54 -10.11
N PHE A 54 -6.08 -2.92 -9.05
CA PHE A 54 -5.38 -1.87 -8.32
C PHE A 54 -5.35 -2.16 -6.82
N PHE A 55 -4.14 -2.18 -6.26
CA PHE A 55 -3.85 -2.29 -4.84
C PHE A 55 -3.49 -0.90 -4.31
N LEU A 56 -4.50 -0.13 -3.94
CA LEU A 56 -4.29 1.23 -3.46
C LEU A 56 -4.27 1.23 -1.93
N THR A 57 -3.25 1.86 -1.36
CA THR A 57 -3.10 2.02 0.09
C THR A 57 -3.19 3.49 0.46
N GLU A 58 -3.57 3.75 1.72
CA GLU A 58 -3.79 5.10 2.24
C GLU A 58 -4.87 5.86 1.49
N LEU A 59 -6.14 5.46 1.65
CA LEU A 59 -7.29 6.18 1.13
C LEU A 59 -8.10 6.74 2.30
N ASP A 60 -8.37 8.04 2.25
CA ASP A 60 -9.24 8.68 3.21
C ASP A 60 -10.73 8.52 2.85
N TYR A 61 -11.57 8.54 3.88
CA TYR A 61 -13.01 8.68 3.75
C TYR A 61 -13.49 9.67 4.81
N GLY A 62 -13.89 10.86 4.36
CA GLY A 62 -14.41 11.89 5.25
C GLY A 62 -13.34 12.53 6.12
N MET A 63 -12.14 12.77 5.58
CA MET A 63 -11.08 13.54 6.21
C MET A 63 -11.02 14.94 5.61
N ALA A 64 -10.83 15.98 6.42
CA ALA A 64 -10.76 17.38 5.95
C ALA A 64 -9.63 17.58 4.92
N ARG A 65 -8.46 16.95 5.12
CA ARG A 65 -7.30 16.99 4.21
C ARG A 65 -7.56 16.39 2.83
N SER A 66 -8.61 15.57 2.69
CA SER A 66 -9.07 15.02 1.42
C SER A 66 -10.44 15.61 1.04
N GLU A 67 -10.71 16.84 1.48
CA GLU A 67 -11.96 17.57 1.20
C GLU A 67 -13.24 16.84 1.64
N ASN A 68 -13.13 15.99 2.68
CA ASN A 68 -14.20 15.11 3.17
C ASN A 68 -14.79 14.16 2.10
N ARG A 69 -14.03 13.89 1.03
CA ARG A 69 -14.41 13.00 -0.07
C ARG A 69 -14.42 11.53 0.35
N LEU A 70 -15.17 10.72 -0.38
CA LEU A 70 -15.13 9.26 -0.28
C LEU A 70 -14.20 8.73 -1.36
N VAL A 71 -12.89 8.88 -1.09
CA VAL A 71 -11.81 8.63 -2.06
C VAL A 71 -11.95 7.28 -2.78
N PRO A 72 -12.20 6.14 -2.08
CA PRO A 72 -12.32 4.85 -2.76
C PRO A 72 -13.48 4.83 -3.78
N ARG A 73 -14.68 5.27 -3.39
CA ARG A 73 -15.86 5.24 -4.26
C ARG A 73 -15.69 6.16 -5.47
N GLU A 74 -15.09 7.33 -5.29
CA GLU A 74 -14.88 8.29 -6.38
C GLU A 74 -13.86 7.79 -7.40
N ILE A 75 -12.77 7.14 -6.96
CA ILE A 75 -11.85 6.44 -7.87
C ILE A 75 -12.60 5.35 -8.64
N ALA A 76 -13.38 4.52 -7.94
CA ALA A 76 -14.12 3.43 -8.55
C ALA A 76 -15.12 3.93 -9.61
N ALA A 77 -15.90 4.97 -9.27
CA ALA A 77 -16.86 5.58 -10.17
C ALA A 77 -16.18 6.20 -11.40
N ALA A 78 -15.12 6.98 -11.19
CA ALA A 78 -14.41 7.65 -12.27
C ALA A 78 -13.75 6.65 -13.24
N LEU A 79 -13.24 5.53 -12.74
CA LEU A 79 -12.52 4.53 -13.55
C LEU A 79 -13.40 3.34 -14.00
N ARG A 80 -14.68 3.33 -13.59
CA ARG A 80 -15.65 2.25 -13.81
C ARG A 80 -15.16 0.90 -13.28
N LEU A 81 -14.87 0.85 -11.99
CA LEU A 81 -14.29 -0.31 -11.30
C LEU A 81 -15.26 -0.88 -10.25
N ASN A 82 -15.07 -2.16 -9.93
CA ASN A 82 -15.44 -2.66 -8.61
C ASN A 82 -14.41 -2.19 -7.59
N TYR A 83 -14.85 -2.01 -6.35
CA TYR A 83 -13.96 -1.75 -5.25
C TYR A 83 -14.39 -2.46 -3.97
N ALA A 84 -13.40 -2.75 -3.14
CA ALA A 84 -13.55 -3.17 -1.76
C ALA A 84 -12.58 -2.32 -0.92
N PHE A 85 -13.10 -1.56 0.03
CA PHE A 85 -12.35 -0.69 0.93
C PHE A 85 -12.49 -1.17 2.37
N ALA A 86 -11.38 -1.28 3.09
CA ALA A 86 -11.38 -1.58 4.52
C ALA A 86 -10.87 -0.38 5.32
N PRO A 87 -11.71 0.24 6.17
CA PRO A 87 -11.25 1.22 7.15
C PRO A 87 -10.21 0.58 8.07
N CYS A 88 -9.00 1.12 8.07
CA CYS A 88 -7.94 0.69 8.98
C CYS A 88 -8.03 1.47 10.29
N TYR A 89 -8.19 2.78 10.17
CA TYR A 89 -8.12 3.70 11.28
C TYR A 89 -9.26 4.72 11.24
N MET A 90 -9.77 5.04 12.42
CA MET A 90 -10.50 6.29 12.66
C MET A 90 -9.49 7.29 13.24
N ASN A 91 -9.26 8.39 12.52
CA ASN A 91 -8.35 9.43 12.93
C ASN A 91 -9.05 10.39 13.89
N LEU A 92 -8.40 10.69 15.01
CA LEU A 92 -8.90 11.62 16.03
C LEU A 92 -8.38 13.05 15.81
N ASN A 93 -7.68 13.26 14.71
CA ASN A 93 -7.18 14.54 14.24
C ASN A 93 -7.12 14.57 12.71
N LYS A 94 -6.91 15.76 12.13
CA LYS A 94 -6.88 15.96 10.67
C LYS A 94 -5.62 15.39 10.00
N GLY A 95 -4.56 15.24 10.78
CA GLY A 95 -3.28 14.68 10.35
C GLY A 95 -2.14 15.28 11.14
N SER A 96 -0.95 15.30 10.55
CA SER A 96 0.22 15.98 11.11
C SER A 96 0.83 17.01 10.15
N GLY A 97 1.64 17.92 10.69
CA GLY A 97 2.27 18.98 9.89
C GLY A 97 1.22 19.88 9.24
N LEU A 98 1.32 20.10 7.94
CA LEU A 98 0.36 20.94 7.20
C LEU A 98 -1.07 20.37 7.21
N GLU A 99 -1.24 19.05 7.40
CA GLU A 99 -2.56 18.43 7.45
C GLU A 99 -3.36 18.84 8.71
N SER A 100 -2.69 19.14 9.84
CA SER A 100 -3.39 19.55 11.06
C SER A 100 -4.06 20.92 10.93
N GLU A 101 -3.51 21.77 10.06
CA GLU A 101 -3.98 23.13 9.80
C GLU A 101 -5.02 23.19 8.67
N THR A 102 -5.41 22.04 8.10
CA THR A 102 -6.42 22.02 7.04
C THR A 102 -7.74 22.58 7.56
N ARG A 103 -8.36 23.47 6.79
CA ARG A 103 -9.63 24.12 7.14
C ARG A 103 -10.78 23.10 7.18
N GLY A 104 -11.71 23.31 8.11
CA GLY A 104 -12.84 22.42 8.33
C GLY A 104 -12.50 21.26 9.26
N GLU A 105 -13.48 20.37 9.44
CA GLU A 105 -13.40 19.21 10.34
C GLU A 105 -13.59 17.91 9.56
N ASN A 106 -13.09 16.81 10.12
CA ASN A 106 -13.33 15.48 9.57
C ASN A 106 -14.81 15.11 9.74
N SER A 107 -15.44 14.53 8.72
CA SER A 107 -16.80 14.01 8.82
C SER A 107 -16.83 12.60 9.42
N LEU A 108 -16.33 11.61 8.69
CA LEU A 108 -16.23 10.21 9.17
C LEU A 108 -14.85 9.88 9.75
N ALA A 109 -13.84 10.67 9.38
CA ALA A 109 -12.48 10.53 9.84
C ALA A 109 -11.83 9.15 9.58
N LEU A 110 -12.25 8.45 8.53
CA LEU A 110 -11.75 7.10 8.24
C LEU A 110 -10.55 7.15 7.28
N HIS A 111 -9.65 6.20 7.47
CA HIS A 111 -8.49 6.00 6.62
C HIS A 111 -8.22 4.50 6.46
N GLY A 112 -7.93 4.05 5.24
CA GLY A 112 -7.81 2.61 4.98
C GLY A 112 -7.10 2.24 3.70
N ASN A 113 -7.29 0.97 3.31
CA ASN A 113 -6.73 0.40 2.09
C ASN A 113 -7.86 -0.14 1.23
N ALA A 114 -7.63 -0.25 -0.07
CA ALA A 114 -8.62 -0.74 -1.01
C ALA A 114 -8.01 -1.67 -2.07
N LEU A 115 -8.89 -2.50 -2.60
CA LEU A 115 -8.68 -3.33 -3.78
C LEU A 115 -9.71 -2.93 -4.83
N PHE A 116 -9.26 -2.68 -6.06
CA PHE A 116 -10.13 -2.38 -7.18
C PHE A 116 -9.90 -3.36 -8.32
N ALA A 117 -10.94 -3.63 -9.11
CA ALA A 117 -10.81 -4.42 -10.32
C ALA A 117 -11.79 -3.98 -11.42
N ARG A 118 -11.39 -4.16 -12.69
CA ARG A 118 -12.26 -4.04 -13.87
C ARG A 118 -13.22 -5.24 -14.04
N ASN A 119 -13.08 -6.24 -13.16
CA ASN A 119 -13.87 -7.45 -13.11
C ASN A 119 -14.54 -7.58 -11.75
N PRO A 120 -15.59 -8.43 -11.60
CA PRO A 120 -16.24 -8.65 -10.32
C PRO A 120 -15.26 -9.02 -9.20
N LEU A 121 -15.46 -8.43 -8.03
CA LEU A 121 -14.79 -8.80 -6.78
C LEU A 121 -15.76 -9.67 -5.96
N LEU A 122 -15.42 -10.95 -5.82
CA LEU A 122 -16.20 -11.92 -5.06
C LEU A 122 -15.56 -12.13 -3.69
N TYR A 123 -16.38 -12.46 -2.69
CA TYR A 123 -15.92 -12.82 -1.34
C TYR A 123 -15.00 -11.76 -0.69
N ALA A 124 -15.23 -10.47 -0.95
CA ALA A 124 -14.40 -9.42 -0.40
C ALA A 124 -14.47 -9.37 1.14
N HIS A 125 -13.32 -9.38 1.79
CA HIS A 125 -13.19 -9.29 3.24
C HIS A 125 -11.82 -8.71 3.64
N SER A 126 -11.66 -8.38 4.92
CA SER A 126 -10.44 -7.75 5.41
C SER A 126 -9.82 -8.51 6.58
N ILE A 127 -8.49 -8.52 6.63
CA ILE A 127 -7.69 -9.17 7.67
C ILE A 127 -7.12 -8.08 8.60
N PRO A 128 -7.45 -8.08 9.90
CA PRO A 128 -6.84 -7.16 10.86
C PRO A 128 -5.35 -7.48 11.04
N LEU A 129 -4.50 -6.46 10.96
CA LEU A 129 -3.06 -6.56 11.19
C LEU A 129 -2.69 -5.81 12.47
N PRO A 130 -2.15 -6.49 13.49
CA PRO A 130 -1.89 -5.88 14.80
C PRO A 130 -0.91 -4.71 14.69
N ASN A 131 -1.16 -3.65 15.46
CA ASN A 131 -0.28 -2.47 15.50
C ASN A 131 1.07 -2.82 16.16
N GLY A 132 2.17 -2.30 15.62
CA GLY A 132 3.50 -2.50 16.19
C GLY A 132 3.84 -1.57 17.37
N LYS A 133 3.02 -0.54 17.58
CA LYS A 133 3.09 0.47 18.64
C LYS A 133 1.69 1.00 18.96
N ASP A 134 1.51 1.54 20.15
CA ASP A 134 0.30 2.28 20.48
C ASP A 134 0.15 3.49 19.54
N LYS A 135 -1.02 3.60 18.92
CA LYS A 135 -1.34 4.68 17.98
C LYS A 135 -1.98 5.90 18.68
N MET A 136 -2.32 5.78 19.96
CA MET A 136 -2.81 6.90 20.78
C MET A 136 -1.69 7.73 21.40
N GLY A 137 -0.51 7.14 21.63
CA GLY A 137 0.68 7.84 22.12
C GLY A 137 1.41 8.73 21.09
N GLY A 138 0.94 8.81 19.85
CA GLY A 138 1.55 9.60 18.78
C GLY A 138 0.91 10.99 18.57
N LYS A 139 1.52 11.81 17.71
CA LYS A 139 0.93 13.07 17.23
C LYS A 139 -0.35 12.82 16.42
N GLU A 140 -0.33 11.83 15.54
CA GLU A 140 -1.52 11.35 14.81
C GLU A 140 -2.21 10.27 15.64
N LYS A 141 -3.25 10.67 16.38
CA LYS A 141 -4.00 9.79 17.26
C LYS A 141 -5.06 9.07 16.44
N ARG A 142 -5.11 7.75 16.55
CA ARG A 142 -6.03 6.93 15.76
C ARG A 142 -6.46 5.68 16.50
N LEU A 143 -7.73 5.32 16.32
CA LEU A 143 -8.33 4.07 16.77
C LEU A 143 -8.35 3.06 15.62
N GLY A 144 -8.11 1.78 15.91
CA GLY A 144 -8.10 0.71 14.91
C GLY A 144 -6.71 0.15 14.61
N CYS A 145 -6.57 -0.53 13.47
CA CYS A 145 -5.36 -1.24 13.07
C CYS A 145 -5.25 -1.32 11.54
N GLN A 146 -4.04 -1.54 11.02
CA GLN A 146 -3.89 -1.80 9.59
C GLN A 146 -4.76 -2.99 9.17
N ARG A 147 -5.29 -2.97 7.95
CA ARG A 147 -6.06 -4.07 7.40
C ARG A 147 -5.57 -4.42 6.01
N ALA A 148 -5.36 -5.70 5.75
CA ALA A 148 -5.24 -6.19 4.38
C ALA A 148 -6.65 -6.37 3.80
N VAL A 149 -6.82 -6.07 2.51
CA VAL A 149 -8.08 -6.27 1.78
C VAL A 149 -7.91 -7.44 0.83
N VAL A 150 -8.79 -8.43 0.92
CA VAL A 150 -8.74 -9.66 0.13
C VAL A 150 -10.05 -9.84 -0.63
N ALA A 151 -9.97 -10.18 -1.91
CA ALA A 151 -11.13 -10.61 -2.70
C ALA A 151 -10.70 -11.56 -3.81
N LEU A 152 -11.64 -12.37 -4.29
CA LEU A 152 -11.47 -13.19 -5.48
C LEU A 152 -11.84 -12.36 -6.71
N VAL A 153 -10.91 -12.17 -7.63
CA VAL A 153 -11.14 -11.44 -8.88
C VAL A 153 -11.67 -12.42 -9.94
N ASP A 154 -12.87 -12.18 -10.46
CA ASP A 154 -13.49 -13.02 -11.50
C ASP A 154 -13.03 -12.61 -12.90
N HIS A 155 -11.75 -12.88 -13.20
CA HIS A 155 -11.10 -12.45 -14.43
C HIS A 155 -11.28 -13.47 -15.58
N PRO A 156 -11.48 -13.04 -16.85
CA PRO A 156 -11.69 -13.94 -18.00
C PRO A 156 -10.54 -14.92 -18.28
N LEU A 157 -9.29 -14.56 -17.95
CA LEU A 157 -8.13 -15.46 -18.07
C LEU A 157 -8.07 -16.53 -16.96
N GLY A 158 -8.94 -16.43 -15.95
CA GLY A 158 -8.96 -17.30 -14.78
C GLY A 158 -9.09 -16.51 -13.49
N ARG A 159 -9.82 -17.08 -12.53
CA ARG A 159 -10.04 -16.50 -11.20
C ARG A 159 -8.75 -16.54 -10.37
N PHE A 160 -8.51 -15.49 -9.58
CA PHE A 160 -7.38 -15.42 -8.65
C PHE A 160 -7.73 -14.59 -7.41
N TRP A 161 -7.14 -14.94 -6.28
CA TRP A 161 -7.23 -14.14 -5.06
C TRP A 161 -6.28 -12.96 -5.14
N ALA A 162 -6.78 -11.76 -4.84
CA ALA A 162 -6.00 -10.54 -4.77
C ALA A 162 -5.96 -10.03 -3.33
N ALA A 163 -4.77 -9.67 -2.83
CA ALA A 163 -4.58 -9.12 -1.50
C ALA A 163 -3.85 -7.75 -1.55
N SER A 164 -4.55 -6.68 -1.17
CA SER A 164 -3.97 -5.34 -0.96
C SER A 164 -3.43 -5.24 0.46
N VAL A 165 -2.11 -5.14 0.60
CA VAL A 165 -1.41 -5.20 1.88
C VAL A 165 -0.70 -3.88 2.17
N HIS A 166 -0.93 -3.34 3.37
CA HIS A 166 -0.16 -2.21 3.90
C HIS A 166 0.43 -2.59 5.27
N LEU A 167 1.74 -2.87 5.32
CA LEU A 167 2.41 -3.27 6.57
C LEU A 167 2.79 -2.04 7.41
N ASP A 168 2.95 -2.21 8.72
CA ASP A 168 3.22 -1.10 9.64
C ASP A 168 4.63 -0.50 9.39
N ALA A 169 4.66 0.68 8.77
CA ALA A 169 5.85 1.50 8.55
C ALA A 169 6.64 1.75 9.84
N HIS A 170 5.94 1.90 10.98
CA HIS A 170 6.54 2.27 12.25
C HIS A 170 6.81 1.10 13.19
N SER A 171 7.21 -0.04 12.62
CA SER A 171 7.41 -1.28 13.35
C SER A 171 8.78 -1.92 13.07
N THR A 172 9.04 -3.04 13.73
CA THR A 172 10.25 -3.84 13.49
C THR A 172 10.06 -4.74 12.27
N GLN A 173 11.16 -5.15 11.63
CA GLN A 173 11.13 -6.17 10.56
C GLN A 173 10.42 -7.45 11.03
N ARG A 174 10.66 -7.91 12.26
CA ARG A 174 9.94 -9.06 12.86
C ARG A 174 8.42 -8.83 12.95
N HIS A 175 7.99 -7.58 13.13
CA HIS A 175 6.57 -7.24 13.23
C HIS A 175 5.92 -7.22 11.84
N ARG A 176 6.56 -6.59 10.84
CA ARG A 176 6.12 -6.66 9.44
C ARG A 176 6.08 -8.10 8.93
N HIS A 177 7.11 -8.89 9.25
CA HIS A 177 7.14 -10.32 8.98
C HIS A 177 5.94 -11.05 9.61
N TYR A 178 5.64 -10.79 10.89
CA TYR A 178 4.46 -11.36 11.53
C TYR A 178 3.15 -10.93 10.86
N GLN A 179 3.00 -9.66 10.48
CA GLN A 179 1.82 -9.17 9.76
C GLN A 179 1.67 -9.85 8.39
N MET A 180 2.75 -9.97 7.62
CA MET A 180 2.73 -10.70 6.35
C MET A 180 2.37 -12.17 6.55
N ARG A 181 2.92 -12.82 7.58
CA ARG A 181 2.58 -14.21 7.92
C ARG A 181 1.08 -14.40 8.17
N LEU A 182 0.43 -13.49 8.90
CA LEU A 182 -1.03 -13.55 9.10
C LEU A 182 -1.80 -13.49 7.78
N VAL A 183 -1.35 -12.69 6.82
CA VAL A 183 -1.95 -12.62 5.49
C VAL A 183 -1.73 -13.92 4.72
N LEU A 184 -0.51 -14.47 4.73
CA LEU A 184 -0.17 -15.70 4.03
C LEU A 184 -0.90 -16.92 4.62
N ASP A 185 -0.95 -17.04 5.94
CA ASP A 185 -1.69 -18.09 6.65
C ASP A 185 -3.18 -18.04 6.26
N HIS A 186 -3.76 -16.84 6.20
CA HIS A 186 -5.15 -16.68 5.76
C HIS A 186 -5.34 -17.10 4.28
N LEU A 187 -4.47 -16.68 3.38
CA LEU A 187 -4.54 -17.00 1.95
C LEU A 187 -4.36 -18.49 1.63
N GLU A 188 -3.81 -19.29 2.54
CA GLU A 188 -3.77 -20.75 2.41
C GLU A 188 -5.11 -21.42 2.76
N THR A 189 -5.98 -20.72 3.51
CA THR A 189 -7.27 -21.22 3.98
C THR A 189 -8.46 -20.79 3.12
N VAL A 190 -8.29 -19.77 2.27
CA VAL A 190 -9.38 -19.27 1.41
C VAL A 190 -9.82 -20.32 0.39
N GLN A 191 -11.13 -20.38 0.17
CA GLN A 191 -11.76 -21.28 -0.79
C GLN A 191 -12.67 -20.47 -1.72
N PRO A 192 -12.74 -20.80 -3.02
CA PRO A 192 -12.04 -21.89 -3.70
C PRO A 192 -10.53 -21.63 -3.88
N ARG A 193 -9.73 -22.71 -3.98
CA ARG A 193 -8.29 -22.61 -4.27
C ARG A 193 -8.04 -22.05 -5.67
N HIS A 194 -7.36 -20.91 -5.73
CA HIS A 194 -6.94 -20.23 -6.96
C HIS A 194 -5.55 -19.61 -6.80
N PRO A 195 -4.87 -19.22 -7.90
CA PRO A 195 -3.66 -18.41 -7.82
C PRO A 195 -3.86 -17.15 -6.98
N VAL A 196 -2.78 -16.64 -6.40
CA VAL A 196 -2.80 -15.50 -5.49
C VAL A 196 -1.88 -14.39 -6.01
N LEU A 197 -2.39 -13.17 -6.05
CA LEU A 197 -1.63 -11.95 -6.32
C LEU A 197 -1.64 -11.04 -5.09
N ILE A 198 -0.47 -10.76 -4.54
CA ILE A 198 -0.31 -9.86 -3.39
C ILE A 198 0.35 -8.58 -3.86
N GLY A 199 -0.27 -7.43 -3.56
CA GLY A 199 0.26 -6.10 -3.86
C GLY A 199 0.13 -5.14 -2.69
N GLY A 200 0.33 -3.86 -2.95
CA GLY A 200 0.26 -2.77 -1.96
C GLY A 200 1.63 -2.30 -1.48
N ASP A 201 1.63 -1.59 -0.35
CA ASP A 201 2.82 -1.00 0.25
C ASP A 201 3.31 -1.82 1.46
N TRP A 202 4.34 -2.63 1.25
CA TRP A 202 4.83 -3.51 2.30
C TRP A 202 5.75 -2.79 3.30
N ASN A 203 6.06 -1.49 3.11
CA ASN A 203 6.96 -0.73 3.97
C ASN A 203 8.29 -1.47 4.27
N THR A 204 8.79 -2.24 3.30
CA THR A 204 10.01 -3.07 3.43
C THR A 204 11.30 -2.23 3.38
N SER A 205 11.21 -0.90 3.44
CA SER A 205 12.29 0.09 3.38
C SER A 205 13.21 0.15 4.62
N THR A 206 13.22 -0.90 5.46
CA THR A 206 14.35 -1.24 6.36
C THR A 206 14.60 -0.36 7.59
N TYR A 207 13.64 0.45 8.06
CA TYR A 207 13.76 1.13 9.36
C TYR A 207 13.20 0.29 10.51
N ASN A 208 13.88 0.30 11.67
CA ASN A 208 13.32 -0.04 12.97
C ASN A 208 12.99 1.27 13.69
N SER A 209 11.81 1.82 13.45
CA SER A 209 11.41 3.11 14.03
C SER A 209 10.56 2.94 15.30
N LYS A 210 10.75 1.84 16.07
CA LYS A 210 10.03 1.63 17.33
C LYS A 210 10.43 2.63 18.44
N ARG A 211 11.66 3.16 18.41
CA ARG A 211 12.13 4.26 19.28
C ARG A 211 13.13 5.12 18.52
N ALA A 212 13.15 6.43 18.77
CA ALA A 212 14.12 7.37 18.19
C ALA A 212 15.58 6.91 18.40
N THR A 213 15.85 6.22 19.51
CA THR A 213 17.17 5.66 19.86
C THR A 213 17.63 4.51 18.96
N TYR A 214 16.73 3.69 18.40
CA TYR A 214 17.08 2.63 17.44
C TYR A 214 17.26 3.15 16.02
N SER A 215 16.59 4.25 15.67
CA SER A 215 16.88 5.01 14.45
C SER A 215 18.31 5.56 14.51
N ILE A 216 18.75 6.04 15.67
CA ILE A 216 20.10 6.57 15.94
C ILE A 216 21.15 5.44 16.00
N LEU A 217 20.93 4.33 16.72
CA LEU A 217 21.90 3.22 16.77
C LEU A 217 22.03 2.51 15.40
N GLY A 218 20.90 2.35 14.70
CA GLY A 218 20.88 1.88 13.32
C GLY A 218 21.61 2.85 12.39
N TYR A 219 21.50 4.16 12.65
CA TYR A 219 22.21 5.19 11.91
C TYR A 219 23.72 5.08 12.16
N TRP A 220 24.18 4.91 13.40
CA TRP A 220 25.59 4.70 13.73
C TRP A 220 26.19 3.43 13.12
N ARG A 221 25.45 2.30 13.13
CA ARG A 221 25.87 1.07 12.43
C ARG A 221 25.96 1.29 10.91
N ARG A 222 25.10 2.13 10.32
CA ARG A 222 25.12 2.50 8.89
C ARG A 222 26.20 3.51 8.54
N VAL A 223 26.52 4.44 9.44
CA VAL A 223 27.69 5.34 9.35
C VAL A 223 28.96 4.50 9.37
N ALA A 224 29.05 3.50 10.25
CA ALA A 224 30.16 2.54 10.29
C ALA A 224 30.26 1.64 9.03
N MET A 225 29.13 1.34 8.37
CA MET A 225 29.10 0.62 7.08
C MET A 225 29.28 1.53 5.84
N GLY A 226 29.39 2.84 6.02
CA GLY A 226 29.38 3.83 4.95
C GLY A 226 27.97 4.13 4.44
N VAL A 227 27.44 5.32 4.74
CA VAL A 227 26.07 5.76 4.39
C VAL A 227 25.77 5.59 2.88
N ARG A 228 26.75 5.90 2.01
CA ARG A 228 26.64 5.70 0.56
C ARG A 228 26.51 4.23 0.15
N HIS A 229 27.16 3.31 0.87
CA HIS A 229 27.10 1.86 0.60
C HIS A 229 25.75 1.27 1.01
N VAL A 230 25.17 1.74 2.13
CA VAL A 230 23.83 1.30 2.58
C VAL A 230 22.74 1.82 1.63
N ILE A 231 22.83 3.09 1.21
CA ILE A 231 21.87 3.68 0.26
C ILE A 231 21.92 2.97 -1.09
N LYS A 232 23.12 2.62 -1.57
CA LYS A 232 23.28 1.98 -2.88
C LYS A 232 23.03 0.47 -2.88
N ASN A 233 23.41 -0.25 -1.82
CA ASN A 233 23.46 -1.72 -1.83
C ASN A 233 22.50 -2.40 -0.83
N HIS A 234 21.82 -1.65 0.05
CA HIS A 234 20.97 -2.25 1.07
C HIS A 234 19.51 -1.77 1.03
N TYR A 235 19.26 -0.47 0.90
CA TYR A 235 17.88 0.03 0.76
C TYR A 235 17.13 -0.51 -0.47
N PRO A 236 17.80 -0.67 -1.62
CA PRO A 236 17.13 -1.23 -2.80
C PRO A 236 16.95 -2.76 -2.78
N TYR A 237 17.50 -3.43 -1.74
CA TYR A 237 17.53 -4.89 -1.62
C TYR A 237 17.09 -5.36 -0.23
N PRO A 238 15.84 -5.05 0.20
CA PRO A 238 15.36 -5.39 1.53
C PRO A 238 15.32 -6.89 1.80
N GLU A 239 15.19 -7.71 0.75
CA GLU A 239 15.16 -9.17 0.79
C GLU A 239 16.49 -9.80 1.23
N ARG A 240 17.61 -9.12 1.02
CA ARG A 240 18.95 -9.67 1.33
C ARG A 240 19.25 -9.68 2.82
N TRP A 241 18.87 -8.60 3.52
CA TRP A 241 19.36 -8.34 4.87
C TRP A 241 18.24 -8.08 5.86
N PHE A 242 17.48 -7.00 5.64
CA PHE A 242 16.61 -6.44 6.67
C PHE A 242 15.27 -7.16 6.78
N GLU A 243 14.60 -7.43 5.65
CA GLU A 243 13.31 -8.11 5.59
C GLU A 243 13.46 -9.58 5.19
N ARG A 244 14.68 -10.13 5.29
CA ARG A 244 15.04 -11.47 4.83
C ARG A 244 14.09 -12.58 5.30
N ARG A 245 13.56 -12.47 6.53
CA ARG A 245 12.60 -13.46 7.07
C ARG A 245 11.28 -13.45 6.30
N LEU A 246 10.74 -12.26 6.01
CA LEU A 246 9.52 -12.08 5.24
C LEU A 246 9.67 -12.66 3.83
N PHE A 247 10.75 -12.29 3.13
CA PHE A 247 10.96 -12.76 1.76
C PHE A 247 11.28 -14.26 1.66
N ARG A 248 12.03 -14.83 2.62
CA ARG A 248 12.24 -16.29 2.69
C ARG A 248 10.95 -17.04 2.96
N GLU A 249 10.05 -16.48 3.77
CA GLU A 249 8.75 -17.11 4.01
C GLU A 249 7.90 -17.13 2.73
N LEU A 250 7.87 -16.02 1.97
CA LEU A 250 7.24 -15.99 0.64
C LEU A 250 7.81 -17.08 -0.28
N GLU A 251 9.14 -17.18 -0.38
CA GLU A 251 9.81 -18.18 -1.22
C GLU A 251 9.48 -19.61 -0.76
N SER A 252 9.49 -19.86 0.56
CA SER A 252 9.17 -21.19 1.13
C SER A 252 7.74 -21.65 0.86
N ARG A 253 6.82 -20.71 0.64
CA ARG A 253 5.41 -20.95 0.29
C ARG A 253 5.16 -20.91 -1.22
N GLY A 254 6.21 -20.80 -2.04
CA GLY A 254 6.12 -20.85 -3.50
C GLY A 254 5.78 -19.53 -4.20
N TYR A 255 5.77 -18.39 -3.49
CA TYR A 255 5.50 -17.08 -4.09
C TYR A 255 6.68 -16.57 -4.93
N ARG A 256 6.38 -16.04 -6.11
CA ARG A 256 7.36 -15.49 -7.07
C ARG A 256 7.33 -13.96 -7.07
N TYR A 257 7.95 -13.32 -6.08
CA TYR A 257 7.96 -11.84 -6.03
C TYR A 257 9.01 -11.21 -6.95
N ARG A 258 10.14 -11.89 -7.22
CA ARG A 258 11.27 -11.32 -7.98
C ARG A 258 10.91 -11.00 -9.43
N GLU A 259 10.10 -11.85 -10.05
CA GLU A 259 9.69 -11.73 -11.46
C GLU A 259 8.71 -10.56 -11.69
N LEU A 260 8.04 -10.10 -10.62
CA LEU A 260 7.04 -9.04 -10.67
C LEU A 260 7.55 -7.70 -10.11
N ASN A 261 8.83 -7.62 -9.74
CA ASN A 261 9.41 -6.43 -9.13
C ASN A 261 10.76 -6.07 -9.77
N GLN A 262 10.98 -4.77 -9.99
CA GLN A 262 12.30 -4.27 -10.37
C GLN A 262 13.21 -4.20 -9.14
N LEU A 263 14.00 -5.26 -8.92
CA LEU A 263 14.97 -5.30 -7.84
C LEU A 263 16.00 -4.17 -7.99
N GLY A 264 16.37 -3.51 -6.90
CA GLY A 264 17.36 -2.44 -6.93
C GLY A 264 16.80 -1.05 -7.25
N ALA A 265 15.51 -0.91 -7.56
CA ALA A 265 14.86 0.38 -7.72
C ALA A 265 14.30 0.88 -6.38
N CYS A 266 14.57 2.14 -6.04
CA CYS A 266 13.94 2.81 -4.90
C CYS A 266 12.64 3.48 -5.36
N THR A 267 11.59 3.37 -4.55
CA THR A 267 10.33 4.11 -4.75
C THR A 267 10.41 5.56 -4.26
N LEU A 268 11.46 5.91 -3.50
CA LEU A 268 11.76 7.26 -3.05
C LEU A 268 13.10 7.71 -3.64
N HIS A 269 13.08 8.80 -4.40
CA HIS A 269 14.28 9.49 -4.85
C HIS A 269 14.60 10.61 -3.85
N TYR A 270 15.63 10.43 -3.04
CA TYR A 270 16.20 11.52 -2.27
C TYR A 270 17.09 12.33 -3.22
N ASP A 271 16.63 13.51 -3.63
CA ASP A 271 17.46 14.47 -4.34
C ASP A 271 18.41 15.10 -3.32
N VAL A 272 19.57 14.48 -3.09
CA VAL A 272 20.62 15.03 -2.23
C VAL A 272 21.43 16.04 -3.03
N LYS A 273 20.77 17.08 -3.55
CA LYS A 273 21.46 18.33 -3.88
C LYS A 273 21.59 19.11 -2.58
N GLY A 274 22.74 18.96 -1.93
CA GLY A 274 23.13 19.87 -0.86
C GLY A 274 23.17 21.32 -1.38
N PRO A 275 22.96 22.32 -0.52
CA PRO A 275 23.14 23.71 -0.92
C PRO A 275 24.64 23.92 -1.20
N GLY A 276 24.99 24.28 -2.44
CA GLY A 276 26.33 24.79 -2.75
C GLY A 276 27.09 24.16 -3.92
N PHE A 277 26.43 23.75 -5.00
CA PHE A 277 27.12 23.61 -6.29
C PHE A 277 26.32 24.30 -7.39
N GLU A 278 26.74 25.52 -7.72
CA GLU A 278 26.40 26.15 -8.99
C GLU A 278 27.04 25.33 -10.12
N PRO A 279 26.28 24.97 -11.17
CA PRO A 279 26.89 24.51 -12.41
C PRO A 279 27.49 25.73 -13.11
N GLN A 280 28.83 25.82 -13.15
CA GLN A 280 29.49 26.67 -14.12
C GLN A 280 29.24 26.08 -15.51
N HIS A 281 28.78 26.95 -16.41
CA HIS A 281 28.63 26.67 -17.83
C HIS A 281 29.95 26.21 -18.47
N GLY A 282 29.84 25.20 -19.33
CA GLY A 282 30.88 24.70 -20.23
C GLY A 282 30.29 23.63 -21.12
#